data_AF-C3YH88-F1
#
_entry.id   AF-C3YH88-F1
#
_cell.length_a   1.000
_cell.length_b   1.000
_cell.length_c   1.000
_cell.angle_alpha   90.00
_cell.angle_beta   90.00
_cell.angle_gamma   90.00
#
_symmetry.space_group_name_H-M   'P 1'
#
loop_
_entity.id
_entity.type
_entity.pdbx_description
1 polymer ?
#
loop_
_entity_poly.entity_id
_entity_poly.type
_entity_poly.pdbx_seq_one_letter_code
_entity_poly.pdbx_strand_id
1 'polypeptide(L)'
;MAVRVCCVRGSHYQVGLQIGRAARRQIAEYLDRHHVFANLLGILQTEAGRILYEGYLRAAKSAYPHYVEEIVGMSEGSGLPFQHLFLMHCQSEMVLMFTDDCKPVTEIEGCTTVFLNVQNGPRVMVHNEDGDSLVKDLGYVVVANIDPYELPNGDIIPAESFTAFCYPGLLAGNAYSFNLHGLCSSGNFQMAKCVEREKIRSHPWKDELTLVVLLHFLTFAGLAVFAKPETIVSTGVHEPVGPCNETLPMYNAIGQLVSKRKYLCPTDYDEGYMDFHCVPGGRAPPGVHHWYTVCGTPHENHAEHITVVWGFCLLGLTYYYNLLACSGLDESTNKKHKTN
;
A
#
# COMPACT_ATOMS: atom_id res chain seq x y z
N MET A 1 -14.37 25.63 30.31
CA MET A 1 -13.89 26.24 29.05
C MET A 1 -14.89 25.89 27.96
N ALA A 2 -15.30 26.84 27.11
CA ALA A 2 -16.22 26.55 26.00
C ALA A 2 -15.40 26.22 24.75
N VAL A 3 -15.60 25.03 24.18
CA VAL A 3 -14.92 24.62 22.94
C VAL A 3 -15.55 25.37 21.76
N ARG A 4 -14.72 25.99 20.92
CA ARG A 4 -15.20 26.69 19.72
C ARG A 4 -15.64 25.68 18.67
N VAL A 5 -16.75 25.96 17.99
CA VAL A 5 -17.27 25.14 16.90
C VAL A 5 -17.33 25.98 15.62
N CYS A 6 -16.75 25.46 14.54
CA CYS A 6 -16.71 26.07 13.22
C CYS A 6 -17.53 25.20 12.25
N CYS A 7 -18.69 25.67 11.82
CA CYS A 7 -19.47 25.02 10.77
C CYS A 7 -18.99 25.52 9.40
N VAL A 8 -18.54 24.62 8.54
CA VAL A 8 -17.93 24.94 7.24
C VAL A 8 -18.50 24.07 6.14
N ARG A 9 -18.52 24.59 4.91
CA ARG A 9 -19.06 23.85 3.76
C ARG A 9 -18.46 24.28 2.42
N GLY A 10 -18.53 23.41 1.42
CA GLY A 10 -18.15 23.70 0.03
C GLY A 10 -17.01 22.81 -0.45
N SER A 11 -16.25 23.26 -1.43
CA SER A 11 -15.03 22.55 -1.86
C SER A 11 -13.97 22.53 -0.75
N HIS A 12 -13.00 21.61 -0.85
CA HIS A 12 -11.86 21.55 0.07
C HIS A 12 -11.17 22.90 0.27
N TYR A 13 -10.85 23.61 -0.81
CA TYR A 13 -10.30 24.97 -0.72
C TYR A 13 -11.23 25.94 0.05
N GLN A 14 -12.53 25.93 -0.22
CA GLN A 14 -13.49 26.81 0.46
C GLN A 14 -13.63 26.47 1.94
N VAL A 15 -13.60 25.19 2.29
CA VAL A 15 -13.60 24.69 3.68
C VAL A 15 -12.35 25.18 4.40
N GLY A 16 -11.16 24.97 3.80
CA GLY A 16 -9.91 25.50 4.31
C GLY A 16 -9.94 27.01 4.52
N LEU A 17 -10.44 27.76 3.55
CA LEU A 17 -10.57 29.22 3.61
C LEU A 17 -11.47 29.67 4.78
N GLN A 18 -12.59 29.00 5.00
CA GLN A 18 -13.49 29.28 6.12
C GLN A 18 -12.83 28.97 7.46
N ILE A 19 -12.15 27.83 7.60
CA ILE A 19 -11.40 27.45 8.81
C ILE A 19 -10.31 28.49 9.09
N GLY A 20 -9.49 28.82 8.09
CA GLY A 20 -8.42 29.80 8.20
C GLY A 20 -8.90 31.17 8.66
N ARG A 21 -10.05 31.64 8.15
CA ARG A 21 -10.66 32.92 8.58
C ARG A 21 -11.20 32.85 10.01
N ALA A 22 -11.93 31.78 10.34
CA ALA A 22 -12.56 31.62 11.64
C ALA A 22 -11.55 31.38 12.78
N ALA A 23 -10.45 30.71 12.48
CA ALA A 23 -9.42 30.32 13.44
C ALA A 23 -8.10 31.08 13.27
N ARG A 24 -8.04 32.15 12.45
CA ARG A 24 -6.82 32.94 12.17
C ARG A 24 -5.95 33.19 13.40
N ARG A 25 -6.55 33.67 14.49
CA ARG A 25 -5.84 33.98 15.73
C ARG A 25 -5.27 32.73 16.39
N GLN A 26 -6.07 31.66 16.49
CA GLN A 26 -5.64 30.39 17.08
C GLN A 26 -4.50 29.76 16.29
N ILE A 27 -4.58 29.80 14.95
CA ILE A 27 -3.53 29.23 14.08
C ILE A 27 -2.24 30.04 14.23
N ALA A 28 -2.31 31.37 14.17
CA ALA A 28 -1.13 32.21 14.32
C ALA A 28 -0.47 32.06 15.70
N GLU A 29 -1.27 32.04 16.76
CA GLU A 29 -0.79 31.86 18.13
C GLU A 29 -0.21 30.46 18.35
N TYR A 30 -0.82 29.43 17.76
CA TYR A 30 -0.30 28.06 17.82
C TYR A 30 1.07 27.98 17.17
N LEU A 31 1.23 28.43 15.92
CA LEU A 31 2.53 28.41 15.24
C LEU A 31 3.61 29.18 16.01
N ASP A 32 3.29 30.38 16.50
CA ASP A 32 4.23 31.24 17.23
C ASP A 32 4.74 30.60 18.53
N ARG A 33 3.86 29.89 19.25
CA ARG A 33 4.16 29.28 20.55
C ARG A 33 4.59 27.81 20.46
N HIS A 34 4.43 27.16 19.31
CA HIS A 34 4.70 25.74 19.17
C HIS A 34 6.19 25.43 19.29
N HIS A 35 6.53 24.55 20.21
CA HIS A 35 7.90 24.30 20.65
C HIS A 35 8.88 23.84 19.54
N VAL A 36 8.40 23.14 18.50
CA VAL A 36 9.26 22.73 17.36
C VAL A 36 9.22 23.68 16.16
N PHE A 37 8.29 24.63 16.08
CA PHE A 37 8.06 25.38 14.84
C PHE A 37 9.27 26.22 14.42
N ALA A 38 9.90 26.92 15.37
CA ALA A 38 11.13 27.68 15.10
C ALA A 38 12.28 26.80 14.58
N ASN A 39 12.43 25.58 15.14
CA ASN A 39 13.44 24.62 14.67
C ASN A 39 13.13 24.12 13.25
N LEU A 40 11.87 23.79 12.96
CA LEU A 40 11.42 23.39 11.63
C LEU A 40 11.66 24.46 10.58
N LEU A 41 11.44 25.74 10.91
CA LEU A 41 11.78 26.85 10.03
C LEU A 41 13.28 26.89 9.73
N GLY A 42 14.13 26.66 10.74
CA GLY A 42 15.58 26.53 10.56
C GLY A 42 15.95 25.38 9.61
N ILE A 43 15.35 24.20 9.80
CA ILE A 43 15.56 23.05 8.90
C ILE A 43 15.14 23.39 7.46
N LEU A 44 14.01 24.07 7.27
CA LEU A 44 13.49 24.45 5.94
C LEU A 44 14.40 25.44 5.19
N GLN A 45 15.27 26.18 5.88
CA GLN A 45 16.28 27.04 5.26
C GLN A 45 17.51 26.27 4.76
N THR A 46 17.70 25.02 5.19
CA THR A 46 18.78 24.17 4.68
C THR A 46 18.41 23.55 3.33
N GLU A 47 19.41 23.27 2.49
CA GLU A 47 19.18 22.61 1.20
C GLU A 47 18.53 21.22 1.38
N ALA A 48 19.04 20.43 2.33
CA ALA A 48 18.49 19.11 2.63
C ALA A 48 17.03 19.18 3.11
N GLY A 49 16.72 20.13 4.01
CA GLY A 49 15.36 20.33 4.50
C GLY A 49 14.40 20.80 3.41
N ARG A 50 14.88 21.68 2.51
CA ARG A 50 14.09 22.11 1.34
C ARG A 50 13.80 20.95 0.39
N ILE A 51 14.80 20.11 0.08
CA ILE A 51 14.61 18.93 -0.76
C ILE A 51 13.56 17.99 -0.17
N LEU A 52 13.63 17.73 1.14
CA LEU A 52 12.70 16.85 1.83
C LEU A 52 11.27 17.43 1.84
N TYR A 53 11.13 18.71 2.20
CA TYR A 53 9.86 19.42 2.18
C TYR A 53 9.19 19.39 0.79
N GLU A 54 9.95 19.69 -0.26
CA GLU A 54 9.42 19.65 -1.64
C GLU A 54 9.08 18.23 -2.08
N GLY A 55 9.80 17.22 -1.58
CA GLY A 55 9.47 15.81 -1.75
C GLY A 55 8.11 15.46 -1.18
N TYR A 56 7.87 15.78 0.10
CA TYR A 56 6.57 15.55 0.75
C TYR A 56 5.44 16.33 0.07
N LEU A 57 5.69 17.58 -0.34
CA LEU A 57 4.69 18.37 -1.05
C LEU A 57 4.32 17.75 -2.40
N ARG A 58 5.29 17.23 -3.16
CA ARG A 58 5.01 16.52 -4.41
C ARG A 58 4.21 15.25 -4.17
N ALA A 59 4.59 14.43 -3.19
CA ALA A 59 3.88 13.22 -2.83
C ALA A 59 2.43 13.53 -2.41
N ALA A 60 2.22 14.53 -1.55
CA ALA A 60 0.90 14.96 -1.11
C ALA A 60 0.04 15.48 -2.26
N LYS A 61 0.60 16.28 -3.19
CA LYS A 61 -0.13 16.75 -4.37
C LYS A 61 -0.51 15.62 -5.33
N SER A 62 0.33 14.61 -5.45
CA SER A 62 0.09 13.45 -6.31
C SER A 62 -1.01 12.55 -5.73
N ALA A 63 -0.92 12.23 -4.44
CA ALA A 63 -1.84 11.29 -3.80
C ALA A 63 -3.15 11.95 -3.34
N TYR A 64 -3.09 13.18 -2.81
CA TYR A 64 -4.21 13.85 -2.13
C TYR A 64 -4.30 15.34 -2.49
N PRO A 65 -4.49 15.70 -3.78
CA PRO A 65 -4.49 17.09 -4.24
C PRO A 65 -5.53 17.96 -3.52
N HIS A 66 -6.71 17.41 -3.23
CA HIS A 66 -7.80 18.07 -2.52
C HIS A 66 -7.41 18.52 -1.09
N TYR A 67 -6.67 17.71 -0.35
CA TYR A 67 -6.18 18.11 0.98
C TYR A 67 -5.11 19.20 0.89
N VAL A 68 -4.30 19.23 -0.17
CA VAL A 68 -3.37 20.33 -0.41
C VAL A 68 -4.14 21.63 -0.71
N GLU A 69 -5.21 21.56 -1.51
CA GLU A 69 -6.10 22.70 -1.77
C GLU A 69 -6.76 23.23 -0.49
N GLU A 70 -7.16 22.35 0.43
CA GLU A 70 -7.69 22.75 1.74
C GLU A 70 -6.65 23.53 2.56
N ILE A 71 -5.39 23.08 2.57
CA ILE A 71 -4.28 23.81 3.23
C ILE A 71 -4.02 25.16 2.53
N VAL A 72 -4.12 25.22 1.20
CA VAL A 72 -4.04 26.50 0.45
C VAL A 72 -5.15 27.46 0.88
N GLY A 73 -6.40 27.00 0.92
CA GLY A 73 -7.51 27.79 1.44
C GLY A 73 -7.25 28.28 2.86
N MET A 74 -6.76 27.39 3.74
CA MET A 74 -6.44 27.72 5.13
C MET A 74 -5.34 28.76 5.24
N SER A 75 -4.32 28.69 4.39
CA SER A 75 -3.26 29.70 4.26
C SER A 75 -3.84 31.06 3.92
N GLU A 76 -4.66 31.16 2.87
CA GLU A 76 -5.27 32.42 2.47
C GLU A 76 -6.24 32.98 3.52
N GLY A 77 -7.01 32.10 4.16
CA GLY A 77 -7.96 32.48 5.20
C GLY A 77 -7.28 33.00 6.47
N SER A 78 -6.23 32.32 6.90
CA SER A 78 -5.44 32.72 8.06
C SER A 78 -4.47 33.87 7.76
N GLY A 79 -4.11 34.10 6.49
CA GLY A 79 -3.07 35.05 6.09
C GLY A 79 -1.65 34.57 6.44
N LEU A 80 -1.47 33.30 6.81
CA LEU A 80 -0.17 32.71 7.11
C LEU A 80 0.40 32.03 5.86
N PRO A 81 1.73 32.01 5.68
CA PRO A 81 2.34 31.39 4.51
C PRO A 81 1.97 29.90 4.38
N PHE A 82 1.58 29.47 3.18
CA PHE A 82 1.27 28.06 2.90
C PHE A 82 2.40 27.13 3.34
N GLN A 83 3.65 27.53 3.10
CA GLN A 83 4.82 26.76 3.49
C GLN A 83 4.87 26.47 4.98
N HIS A 84 4.40 27.39 5.83
CA HIS A 84 4.40 27.20 7.28
C HIS A 84 3.32 26.19 7.70
N LEU A 85 2.13 26.26 7.10
CA LEU A 85 1.06 25.31 7.40
C LEU A 85 1.40 23.90 6.90
N PHE A 86 1.91 23.78 5.67
CA PHE A 86 2.33 22.48 5.15
C PHE A 86 3.53 21.89 5.91
N LEU A 87 4.46 22.74 6.37
CA LEU A 87 5.58 22.32 7.22
C LEU A 87 5.10 21.66 8.52
N MET A 88 4.02 22.17 9.12
CA MET A 88 3.41 21.55 10.30
C MET A 88 2.77 20.19 10.03
N HIS A 89 2.27 19.95 8.80
CA HIS A 89 1.78 18.62 8.41
C HIS A 89 2.90 17.60 8.25
N CYS A 90 4.14 18.05 8.04
CA CYS A 90 5.33 17.21 7.92
C CYS A 90 6.18 17.22 9.21
N GLN A 91 5.67 17.76 10.32
CA GLN A 91 6.50 18.08 11.48
C GLN A 91 7.23 16.86 12.04
N SER A 92 6.54 15.72 12.12
CA SER A 92 7.06 14.50 12.74
C SER A 92 8.16 13.90 11.86
N GLU A 93 7.92 13.83 10.56
CA GLU A 93 8.86 13.34 9.56
C GLU A 93 10.11 14.24 9.50
N MET A 94 9.91 15.56 9.47
CA MET A 94 10.98 16.55 9.43
C MET A 94 11.83 16.50 10.71
N VAL A 95 11.23 16.40 11.89
CA VAL A 95 11.99 16.28 13.14
C VAL A 95 12.80 14.98 13.16
N LEU A 96 12.20 13.86 12.78
CA LEU A 96 12.88 12.55 12.79
C LEU A 96 14.06 12.48 11.81
N MET A 97 13.91 13.10 10.62
CA MET A 97 14.97 13.10 9.61
C MET A 97 16.18 13.99 9.96
N PHE A 98 16.04 14.89 10.94
CA PHE A 98 17.08 15.83 11.36
C PHE A 98 17.49 15.69 12.83
N THR A 99 16.92 14.72 13.56
CA THR A 99 17.34 14.39 14.93
C THR A 99 18.31 13.22 14.90
N ASP A 100 19.57 13.46 15.28
CA ASP A 100 20.66 12.47 15.17
C ASP A 100 20.66 11.44 16.32
N ASP A 101 19.97 11.73 17.41
CA ASP A 101 19.96 10.88 18.58
C ASP A 101 18.80 9.87 18.52
N CYS A 102 19.12 8.57 18.52
CA CYS A 102 18.17 7.52 18.89
C CYS A 102 17.86 7.62 20.40
N LYS A 103 17.19 8.69 20.85
CA LYS A 103 16.95 8.90 22.29
C LYS A 103 16.00 7.82 22.81
N PRO A 104 16.31 7.17 23.94
CA PRO A 104 15.29 6.44 24.68
C PRO A 104 14.26 7.47 25.17
N VAL A 105 13.07 7.44 24.59
CA VAL A 105 11.95 8.26 25.07
C VAL A 105 11.51 7.65 26.40
N THR A 106 11.70 8.38 27.50
CA THR A 106 11.47 7.89 28.86
C THR A 106 10.02 8.01 29.31
N GLU A 107 9.23 8.87 28.67
CA GLU A 107 7.78 9.01 28.86
C GLU A 107 7.23 9.73 27.62
N ILE A 108 6.15 9.20 27.05
CA ILE A 108 5.43 9.86 25.96
C ILE A 108 4.12 10.33 26.58
N GLU A 109 3.91 11.65 26.67
CA GLU A 109 2.55 12.18 26.82
C GLU A 109 1.74 11.64 25.64
N GLY A 110 0.63 10.96 25.93
CA GLY A 110 -0.04 10.20 24.90
C GLY A 110 -1.52 10.00 25.20
N CYS A 111 -2.31 10.14 24.15
CA CYS A 111 -3.72 9.84 24.19
C CYS A 111 -3.98 8.38 24.54
N THR A 112 -5.13 8.10 25.15
CA THR A 112 -5.68 6.77 25.38
C THR A 112 -7.04 6.66 24.70
N THR A 113 -7.21 5.58 23.94
CA THR A 113 -8.48 5.27 23.28
C THR A 113 -9.02 3.97 23.84
N VAL A 114 -10.29 3.98 24.26
CA VAL A 114 -11.00 2.79 24.74
C VAL A 114 -12.22 2.56 23.87
N PHE A 115 -12.32 1.35 23.31
CA PHE A 115 -13.49 0.90 22.57
C PHE A 115 -14.21 -0.21 23.34
N LEU A 116 -15.44 0.06 23.76
CA LEU A 116 -16.31 -0.87 24.45
C LEU A 116 -17.34 -1.41 23.45
N ASN A 117 -17.29 -2.71 23.21
CA ASN A 117 -18.24 -3.43 22.36
C ASN A 117 -19.06 -4.41 23.20
N VAL A 118 -20.23 -3.97 23.67
CA VAL A 118 -21.11 -4.79 24.51
C VAL A 118 -22.01 -5.65 23.63
N GLN A 119 -22.02 -6.97 23.86
CA GLN A 119 -22.92 -7.88 23.14
C GLN A 119 -24.39 -7.50 23.41
N ASN A 120 -25.16 -7.25 22.35
CA ASN A 120 -26.54 -6.74 22.43
C ASN A 120 -26.68 -5.41 23.20
N GLY A 121 -25.60 -4.63 23.30
CA GLY A 121 -25.56 -3.35 24.01
C GLY A 121 -24.93 -2.23 23.19
N PRO A 122 -24.63 -1.08 23.83
CA PRO A 122 -24.03 0.06 23.14
C PRO A 122 -22.59 -0.24 22.70
N ARG A 123 -22.19 0.39 21.60
CA ARG A 123 -20.79 0.47 21.16
C ARG A 123 -20.30 1.87 21.47
N VAL A 124 -19.28 1.98 22.31
CA VAL A 124 -18.80 3.27 22.82
C VAL A 124 -17.31 3.38 22.55
N MET A 125 -16.92 4.44 21.88
CA MET A 125 -15.52 4.84 21.74
C MET A 125 -15.29 6.08 22.61
N VAL A 126 -14.26 6.03 23.45
CA VAL A 126 -13.86 7.14 24.32
C VAL A 126 -12.39 7.42 24.08
N HIS A 127 -12.04 8.71 24.08
CA HIS A 127 -10.69 9.18 23.81
C HIS A 127 -10.39 10.39 24.71
N ASN A 128 -9.24 10.38 25.39
CA ASN A 128 -8.63 11.61 25.93
C ASN A 128 -7.57 12.10 24.96
N GLU A 129 -7.57 13.41 24.72
CA GLU A 129 -6.59 14.07 23.86
C GLU A 129 -5.50 14.67 24.75
N ASP A 130 -4.41 13.92 24.91
CA ASP A 130 -3.23 14.31 25.68
C ASP A 130 -2.06 14.50 24.71
N GLY A 131 -1.59 15.74 24.58
CA GLY A 131 -0.57 16.14 23.62
C GLY A 131 -0.09 17.56 23.89
N ASP A 132 0.04 18.39 22.87
CA ASP A 132 0.48 19.78 23.05
C ASP A 132 -0.51 20.57 23.93
N SER A 133 -0.03 21.03 25.09
CA SER A 133 -0.79 21.86 26.05
C SER A 133 -1.47 23.09 25.43
N LEU A 134 -0.96 23.63 24.32
CA LEU A 134 -1.57 24.74 23.58
C LEU A 134 -2.94 24.39 22.99
N VAL A 135 -3.15 23.11 22.65
CA VAL A 135 -4.38 22.62 21.99
C VAL A 135 -5.57 22.73 22.92
N LYS A 136 -5.36 22.63 24.23
CA LYS A 136 -6.40 22.82 25.24
C LYS A 136 -7.14 24.16 25.08
N ASP A 137 -6.38 25.22 24.80
CA ASP A 137 -6.91 26.58 24.73
C ASP A 137 -7.17 27.07 23.31
N LEU A 138 -6.42 26.53 22.33
CA LEU A 138 -6.45 26.98 20.94
C LEU A 138 -7.23 26.04 20.02
N GLY A 139 -7.42 24.78 20.41
CA GLY A 139 -8.16 23.78 19.65
C GLY A 139 -9.62 24.15 19.43
N TYR A 140 -10.20 23.58 18.39
CA TYR A 140 -11.59 23.84 17.99
C TYR A 140 -12.21 22.62 17.33
N VAL A 141 -13.53 22.56 17.33
CA VAL A 141 -14.30 21.55 16.60
C VAL A 141 -14.70 22.11 15.24
N VAL A 142 -14.50 21.33 14.19
CA VAL A 142 -15.01 21.60 12.86
C VAL A 142 -16.20 20.69 12.60
N VAL A 143 -17.30 21.26 12.10
CA VAL A 143 -18.43 20.52 11.53
C VAL A 143 -18.44 20.84 10.04
N ALA A 144 -18.00 19.90 9.22
CA ALA A 144 -17.77 20.09 7.79
C ALA A 144 -18.83 19.40 6.94
N ASN A 145 -19.18 20.03 5.81
CA ASN A 145 -19.89 19.41 4.69
C ASN A 145 -19.12 19.73 3.40
N ILE A 146 -18.36 18.77 2.91
CA ILE A 146 -17.47 18.93 1.76
C ILE A 146 -18.15 18.38 0.51
N ASP A 147 -18.11 19.17 -0.56
CA ASP A 147 -18.63 18.77 -1.87
C ASP A 147 -17.80 17.62 -2.48
N PRO A 148 -18.37 16.79 -3.37
CA PRO A 148 -17.59 15.78 -4.10
C PRO A 148 -16.39 16.39 -4.83
N TYR A 149 -15.30 15.64 -4.93
CA TYR A 149 -14.06 16.08 -5.58
C TYR A 149 -13.67 15.14 -6.72
N GLU A 150 -13.37 15.68 -7.89
CA GLU A 150 -12.87 14.91 -9.04
C GLU A 150 -11.34 14.89 -9.02
N LEU A 151 -10.76 13.69 -8.88
CA LEU A 151 -9.33 13.47 -8.92
C LEU A 151 -8.79 13.63 -10.34
N PRO A 152 -7.48 13.94 -10.52
CA PRO A 152 -6.87 14.08 -11.85
C PRO A 152 -6.98 12.85 -12.76
N ASN A 153 -7.19 11.66 -12.19
CA ASN A 153 -7.40 10.41 -12.91
C ASN A 153 -8.86 10.17 -13.33
N GLY A 154 -9.78 11.08 -12.98
CA GLY A 154 -11.22 11.00 -13.26
C GLY A 154 -12.04 10.30 -12.16
N ASP A 155 -11.41 9.77 -11.12
CA ASP A 155 -12.13 9.19 -9.98
C ASP A 155 -12.84 10.28 -9.18
N ILE A 156 -14.02 9.98 -8.64
CA ILE A 156 -14.81 10.92 -7.86
C ILE A 156 -14.79 10.50 -6.39
N ILE A 157 -14.29 11.38 -5.54
CA ILE A 157 -14.42 11.30 -4.09
C ILE A 157 -15.84 11.78 -3.74
N PRO A 158 -16.65 10.99 -3.02
CA PRO A 158 -18.01 11.38 -2.65
C PRO A 158 -18.01 12.56 -1.67
N ALA A 159 -19.16 13.21 -1.53
CA ALA A 159 -19.34 14.26 -0.52
C ALA A 159 -19.06 13.73 0.88
N GLU A 160 -18.45 14.56 1.73
CA GLU A 160 -18.08 14.20 3.09
C GLU A 160 -18.82 15.07 4.11
N SER A 161 -19.40 14.45 5.13
CA SER A 161 -20.00 15.18 6.25
C SER A 161 -19.49 14.63 7.57
N PHE A 162 -18.71 15.42 8.30
CA PHE A 162 -18.05 14.99 9.53
C PHE A 162 -17.96 16.07 10.59
N THR A 163 -17.73 15.64 11.82
CA THR A 163 -17.33 16.48 12.95
C THR A 163 -15.98 16.01 13.46
N ALA A 164 -15.05 16.93 13.67
CA ALA A 164 -13.69 16.62 14.13
C ALA A 164 -13.20 17.66 15.12
N PHE A 165 -12.45 17.23 16.12
CA PHE A 165 -11.61 18.15 16.91
C PHE A 165 -10.30 18.38 16.15
N CYS A 166 -9.90 19.64 16.04
CA CYS A 166 -8.78 20.06 15.21
C CYS A 166 -7.75 20.83 16.03
N TYR A 167 -6.50 20.46 15.80
CA TYR A 167 -5.35 21.26 16.19
C TYR A 167 -5.27 22.48 15.26
N PRO A 168 -4.89 23.67 15.75
CA PRO A 168 -4.88 24.86 14.91
C PRO A 168 -3.93 24.75 13.73
N GLY A 169 -4.46 24.92 12.52
CA GLY A 169 -3.65 24.94 11.29
C GLY A 169 -3.39 23.56 10.68
N LEU A 170 -3.88 22.49 11.31
CA LEU A 170 -3.84 21.13 10.78
C LEU A 170 -5.20 20.71 10.22
N LEU A 171 -5.18 19.85 9.20
CA LEU A 171 -6.38 19.23 8.65
C LEU A 171 -7.15 18.43 9.71
N ALA A 172 -8.46 18.32 9.51
CA ALA A 172 -9.31 17.51 10.38
C ALA A 172 -8.91 16.03 10.32
N GLY A 173 -8.94 15.36 11.47
CA GLY A 173 -8.65 13.92 11.58
C GLY A 173 -7.41 13.56 12.39
N ASN A 174 -6.59 14.53 12.81
CA ASN A 174 -5.42 14.28 13.65
C ASN A 174 -5.77 13.81 15.08
N ALA A 175 -6.87 14.33 15.64
CA ALA A 175 -7.36 14.00 16.97
C ALA A 175 -8.49 12.95 16.88
N TYR A 176 -9.70 13.27 17.35
CA TYR A 176 -10.90 12.46 17.17
C TYR A 176 -11.88 13.07 16.16
N SER A 177 -12.62 12.21 15.46
CA SER A 177 -13.66 12.60 14.53
C SER A 177 -14.74 11.54 14.38
N PHE A 178 -15.89 11.95 13.85
CA PHE A 178 -16.96 11.04 13.43
C PHE A 178 -17.71 11.62 12.23
N ASN A 179 -18.25 10.74 11.37
CA ASN A 179 -19.01 11.15 10.19
C ASN A 179 -20.48 10.72 10.23
N LEU A 180 -21.28 11.23 9.29
CA LEU A 180 -22.71 10.91 9.19
C LEU A 180 -23.00 9.43 8.84
N HIS A 181 -22.00 8.67 8.43
CA HIS A 181 -22.11 7.24 8.13
C HIS A 181 -21.80 6.34 9.33
N GLY A 182 -21.54 6.93 10.50
CA GLY A 182 -21.26 6.20 11.73
C GLY A 182 -19.82 5.68 11.84
N LEU A 183 -18.91 6.16 10.98
CA LEU A 183 -17.48 5.94 11.18
C LEU A 183 -16.97 6.91 12.24
N CYS A 184 -16.29 6.37 13.26
CA CYS A 184 -15.59 7.13 14.29
C CYS A 184 -14.09 6.85 14.19
N SER A 185 -13.27 7.88 14.37
CA SER A 185 -11.82 7.80 14.36
C SER A 185 -11.23 8.52 15.57
N SER A 186 -10.07 8.04 16.03
CA SER A 186 -9.24 8.68 17.04
C SER A 186 -7.77 8.41 16.73
N GLY A 187 -6.93 9.44 16.78
CA GLY A 187 -5.49 9.34 16.62
C GLY A 187 -4.78 9.16 17.96
N ASN A 188 -3.80 8.26 18.01
CA ASN A 188 -2.86 8.18 19.12
C ASN A 188 -1.45 8.39 18.55
N PHE A 189 -0.72 9.36 19.12
CA PHE A 189 0.63 9.65 18.66
C PHE A 189 1.56 8.47 18.92
N GLN A 190 2.26 8.03 17.87
CA GLN A 190 3.35 7.08 17.95
C GLN A 190 4.51 7.61 17.13
N MET A 191 5.71 7.51 17.68
CA MET A 191 6.92 7.97 17.02
C MET A 191 7.97 6.88 17.06
N ALA A 192 8.62 6.66 15.92
CA ALA A 192 9.76 5.76 15.85
C ALA A 192 10.89 6.28 16.75
N LYS A 193 11.46 5.40 17.58
CA LYS A 193 12.60 5.74 18.44
C LYS A 193 13.81 6.23 17.64
N CYS A 194 13.99 5.66 16.45
CA CYS A 194 15.03 6.05 15.54
C CYS A 194 14.60 5.78 14.10
N VAL A 195 15.18 6.55 13.18
CA VAL A 195 14.97 6.38 11.75
C VAL A 195 16.32 6.02 11.14
N GLU A 196 16.42 4.79 10.61
CA GLU A 196 17.60 4.32 9.90
C GLU A 196 17.67 4.99 8.52
N ARG A 197 18.23 6.20 8.47
CA ARG A 197 18.23 7.07 7.26
C ARG A 197 18.93 6.40 6.08
N GLU A 198 19.93 5.57 6.33
CA GLU A 198 20.59 4.74 5.31
C GLU A 198 19.66 3.75 4.62
N LYS A 199 18.61 3.25 5.30
CA LYS A 199 17.57 2.40 4.72
C LYS A 199 16.49 3.17 3.98
N ILE A 200 16.41 4.50 4.15
CA ILE A 200 15.46 5.37 3.42
C ILE A 200 15.92 5.62 1.97
N ARG A 201 17.08 5.11 1.55
CA ARG A 201 17.52 5.26 0.16
C ARG A 201 16.69 4.44 -0.81
N SER A 202 16.25 5.13 -1.87
CA SER A 202 15.61 4.65 -3.09
C SER A 202 15.85 3.16 -3.30
N HIS A 203 14.84 2.33 -3.03
CA HIS A 203 14.93 0.91 -3.34
C HIS A 203 15.28 0.83 -4.82
N PRO A 204 16.52 0.48 -5.21
CA PRO A 204 16.80 0.33 -6.62
C PRO A 204 15.92 -0.84 -7.02
N TRP A 205 15.13 -0.70 -8.08
CA TRP A 205 14.36 -1.81 -8.64
C TRP A 205 15.24 -3.06 -8.92
N LYS A 206 16.56 -2.92 -8.89
CA LYS A 206 17.56 -4.00 -8.88
C LYS A 206 17.88 -4.46 -7.45
N ASP A 207 16.90 -5.03 -6.76
CA ASP A 207 17.06 -5.64 -5.45
C ASP A 207 17.16 -7.18 -5.53
N GLU A 208 17.24 -7.82 -4.37
CA GLU A 208 17.26 -9.30 -4.25
C GLU A 208 16.03 -9.94 -4.90
N LEU A 209 14.87 -9.26 -4.84
CA LEU A 209 13.63 -9.75 -5.43
C LEU A 209 13.72 -9.79 -6.96
N THR A 210 14.25 -8.74 -7.59
CA THR A 210 14.48 -8.73 -9.04
C THR A 210 15.48 -9.81 -9.47
N LEU A 211 16.52 -10.07 -8.68
CA LEU A 211 17.45 -11.18 -8.95
C LEU A 211 16.74 -12.53 -8.89
N VAL A 212 15.91 -12.77 -7.86
CA VAL A 212 15.15 -14.01 -7.70
C VAL A 212 14.19 -14.22 -8.87
N VAL A 213 13.46 -13.17 -9.29
CA VAL A 213 12.55 -13.21 -10.43
C VAL A 213 13.30 -13.55 -11.73
N LEU A 214 14.44 -12.90 -11.98
CA LEU A 214 15.26 -13.19 -13.16
C LEU A 214 15.78 -14.63 -13.16
N LEU A 215 16.34 -15.09 -12.04
CA LEU A 215 16.86 -16.46 -11.92
C LEU A 215 15.77 -17.51 -12.13
N HIS A 216 14.57 -17.27 -11.60
CA HIS A 216 13.42 -18.16 -11.77
C HIS A 216 13.04 -18.32 -13.25
N PHE A 217 12.81 -17.22 -13.97
CA PHE A 217 12.41 -17.27 -15.37
C PHE A 217 13.53 -17.76 -16.30
N LEU A 218 14.80 -17.42 -16.01
CA LEU A 218 15.96 -17.94 -16.75
C LEU A 218 16.12 -19.45 -16.53
N THR A 219 15.81 -19.95 -15.35
CA THR A 219 15.85 -21.39 -15.05
C THR A 219 14.81 -22.13 -15.88
N PHE A 220 13.57 -21.64 -15.95
CA PHE A 220 12.54 -22.24 -16.82
C PHE A 220 12.89 -22.16 -18.31
N ALA A 221 13.36 -21.01 -18.77
CA ALA A 221 13.81 -20.82 -20.14
C ALA A 221 14.98 -21.77 -20.51
N GLY A 222 15.92 -21.96 -19.58
CA GLY A 222 17.03 -22.88 -19.71
C GLY A 222 16.59 -24.34 -19.71
N LEU A 223 15.71 -24.73 -18.78
CA LEU A 223 15.14 -26.08 -18.74
C LEU A 223 14.43 -26.41 -20.06
N ALA A 224 13.67 -25.50 -20.64
CA ALA A 224 12.99 -25.73 -21.92
C ALA A 224 13.95 -26.01 -23.09
N VAL A 225 15.16 -25.45 -23.06
CA VAL A 225 16.17 -25.63 -24.12
C VAL A 225 17.02 -26.86 -23.90
N PHE A 226 17.45 -27.09 -22.65
CA PHE A 226 18.49 -28.08 -22.34
C PHE A 226 17.96 -29.39 -21.75
N ALA A 227 16.79 -29.38 -21.10
CA ALA A 227 16.22 -30.61 -20.54
C ALA A 227 15.69 -31.49 -21.67
N LYS A 228 16.05 -32.77 -21.61
CA LYS A 228 15.61 -33.79 -22.58
C LYS A 228 14.68 -34.76 -21.86
N PRO A 229 13.35 -34.63 -21.99
CA PRO A 229 12.40 -35.46 -21.24
C PRO A 229 12.61 -36.96 -21.48
N GLU A 230 13.03 -37.38 -22.67
CA GLU A 230 13.33 -38.76 -23.01
C GLU A 230 14.48 -39.39 -22.20
N THR A 231 15.27 -38.57 -21.49
CA THR A 231 16.35 -39.04 -20.60
C THR A 231 15.92 -39.12 -19.13
N ILE A 232 14.67 -38.74 -18.82
CA ILE A 232 14.16 -38.62 -17.46
C ILE A 232 13.32 -39.84 -17.12
N VAL A 233 13.71 -40.51 -16.04
CA VAL A 233 12.94 -41.61 -15.42
C VAL A 233 12.62 -41.21 -13.99
N SER A 234 11.34 -41.19 -13.64
CA SER A 234 10.88 -40.77 -12.32
C SER A 234 10.21 -41.91 -11.58
N THR A 235 10.88 -42.42 -10.55
CA THR A 235 10.33 -43.44 -9.65
C THR A 235 9.98 -42.81 -8.32
N GLY A 236 8.70 -42.82 -7.96
CA GLY A 236 8.24 -42.17 -6.73
C GLY A 236 6.73 -42.16 -6.61
N VAL A 237 6.24 -41.27 -5.75
CA VAL A 237 4.81 -41.02 -5.58
C VAL A 237 4.29 -40.21 -6.77
N HIS A 238 3.30 -40.74 -7.47
CA HIS A 238 2.60 -40.12 -8.60
C HIS A 238 1.08 -40.18 -8.39
N GLU A 239 0.30 -39.58 -9.31
CA GLU A 239 -1.16 -39.71 -9.31
C GLU A 239 -1.55 -41.19 -9.33
N PRO A 240 -2.38 -41.69 -8.40
CA PRO A 240 -2.63 -43.12 -8.31
C PRO A 240 -3.19 -43.69 -9.63
N VAL A 241 -2.56 -44.72 -10.17
CA VAL A 241 -3.15 -45.52 -11.26
C VAL A 241 -4.24 -46.41 -10.70
N GLY A 242 -5.27 -46.71 -11.50
CA GLY A 242 -6.41 -47.49 -11.04
C GLY A 242 -7.54 -47.56 -12.09
N PRO A 243 -8.75 -47.98 -11.69
CA PRO A 243 -9.89 -48.10 -12.61
C PRO A 243 -10.28 -46.77 -13.25
N CYS A 244 -10.35 -46.74 -14.58
CA CYS A 244 -10.67 -45.54 -15.36
C CYS A 244 -12.12 -45.04 -15.19
N ASN A 245 -13.01 -45.88 -14.65
CA ASN A 245 -14.44 -45.60 -14.52
C ASN A 245 -14.80 -44.89 -13.21
N GLU A 246 -13.86 -44.74 -12.28
CA GLU A 246 -14.12 -44.04 -11.02
C GLU A 246 -13.87 -42.54 -11.16
N THR A 247 -14.83 -41.73 -10.73
CA THR A 247 -14.72 -40.27 -10.70
C THR A 247 -14.96 -39.73 -9.29
N LEU A 248 -14.47 -38.51 -9.05
CA LEU A 248 -14.65 -37.76 -7.82
C LEU A 248 -15.10 -36.31 -8.13
N PRO A 249 -15.92 -35.71 -7.26
CA PRO A 249 -16.28 -34.30 -7.38
C PRO A 249 -15.12 -33.39 -6.96
N MET A 250 -14.85 -32.34 -7.73
CA MET A 250 -13.87 -31.30 -7.41
C MET A 250 -14.37 -29.91 -7.82
N TYR A 251 -13.88 -28.86 -7.16
CA TYR A 251 -14.14 -27.48 -7.58
C TYR A 251 -13.03 -27.01 -8.52
N ASN A 252 -13.39 -26.38 -9.64
CA ASN A 252 -12.43 -25.73 -10.53
C ASN A 252 -12.03 -24.33 -10.00
N ALA A 253 -11.09 -23.66 -10.69
CA ALA A 253 -10.56 -22.35 -10.28
C ALA A 253 -11.59 -21.22 -10.18
N ILE A 254 -12.78 -21.39 -10.77
CA ILE A 254 -13.91 -20.44 -10.71
C ILE A 254 -15.03 -20.92 -9.76
N GLY A 255 -14.78 -21.95 -8.95
CA GLY A 255 -15.70 -22.44 -7.92
C GLY A 255 -16.83 -23.32 -8.43
N GLN A 256 -16.76 -23.86 -9.66
CA GLN A 256 -17.76 -24.77 -10.19
C GLN A 256 -17.46 -26.21 -9.82
N LEU A 257 -18.48 -26.97 -9.42
CA LEU A 257 -18.39 -28.39 -9.14
C LEU A 257 -18.31 -29.19 -10.45
N VAL A 258 -17.21 -29.89 -10.66
CA VAL A 258 -16.94 -30.73 -11.83
C VAL A 258 -16.55 -32.15 -11.40
N SER A 259 -16.79 -33.13 -12.27
CA SER A 259 -16.41 -34.53 -12.03
C SER A 259 -15.08 -34.82 -12.74
N LYS A 260 -14.04 -35.18 -11.98
CA LYS A 260 -12.72 -35.61 -12.52
C LYS A 260 -12.53 -37.10 -12.25
N ARG A 261 -11.79 -37.79 -13.11
CA ARG A 261 -11.33 -39.17 -12.85
C ARG A 261 -10.55 -39.24 -11.54
N LYS A 262 -10.80 -40.27 -10.75
CA LYS A 262 -10.16 -40.50 -9.45
C LYS A 262 -8.76 -41.08 -9.57
N TYR A 263 -8.51 -41.82 -10.65
CA TYR A 263 -7.24 -42.46 -10.95
C TYR A 263 -6.74 -42.03 -12.33
N LEU A 264 -5.43 -41.99 -12.49
CA LEU A 264 -4.80 -41.91 -13.80
C LEU A 264 -5.15 -43.18 -14.58
N CYS A 265 -5.71 -43.01 -15.79
CA CYS A 265 -6.12 -44.11 -16.65
C CYS A 265 -5.03 -44.45 -17.68
N PRO A 266 -4.24 -45.52 -17.50
CA PRO A 266 -3.09 -45.78 -18.37
C PRO A 266 -3.47 -46.20 -19.80
N THR A 267 -4.72 -46.62 -20.01
CA THR A 267 -5.23 -47.06 -21.33
C THR A 267 -5.85 -45.94 -22.15
N ASP A 268 -6.12 -44.78 -21.54
CA ASP A 268 -6.82 -43.65 -22.13
C ASP A 268 -6.15 -42.34 -21.65
N TYR A 269 -4.83 -42.28 -21.87
CA TYR A 269 -3.97 -41.16 -21.52
C TYR A 269 -3.42 -40.56 -22.82
N ASP A 270 -3.78 -39.31 -23.11
CA ASP A 270 -3.47 -38.65 -24.39
C ASP A 270 -2.42 -37.52 -24.27
N GLU A 271 -1.96 -37.18 -23.07
CA GLU A 271 -1.21 -35.95 -22.85
C GLU A 271 0.27 -36.06 -23.30
N GLY A 272 0.71 -37.23 -23.76
CA GLY A 272 1.91 -37.40 -24.58
C GLY A 272 3.26 -37.08 -23.95
N TYR A 273 3.32 -36.62 -22.69
CA TYR A 273 4.57 -36.21 -22.00
C TYR A 273 5.22 -37.28 -21.13
N MET A 274 4.53 -38.40 -20.87
CA MET A 274 5.08 -39.54 -20.15
C MET A 274 4.39 -40.84 -20.57
N ASP A 275 5.10 -41.95 -20.43
CA ASP A 275 4.54 -43.29 -20.60
C ASP A 275 5.27 -44.31 -19.70
N PHE A 276 5.12 -45.59 -20.02
CA PHE A 276 5.70 -46.72 -19.31
C PHE A 276 6.74 -47.48 -20.16
N HIS A 277 7.30 -46.90 -21.22
CA HIS A 277 8.18 -47.64 -22.16
C HIS A 277 9.47 -48.16 -21.50
N CYS A 278 9.97 -47.46 -20.48
CA CYS A 278 11.20 -47.79 -19.77
C CYS A 278 11.01 -48.80 -18.61
N VAL A 279 9.76 -49.20 -18.30
CA VAL A 279 9.49 -50.20 -17.26
C VAL A 279 9.31 -51.62 -17.82
N PRO A 280 9.61 -52.68 -17.05
CA PRO A 280 9.44 -54.06 -17.51
C PRO A 280 8.00 -54.33 -17.96
N GLY A 281 7.84 -54.76 -19.21
CA GLY A 281 6.53 -55.03 -19.80
C GLY A 281 5.82 -53.81 -20.41
N GLY A 282 6.44 -52.63 -20.38
CA GLY A 282 5.96 -51.44 -21.11
C GLY A 282 4.61 -50.90 -20.63
N ARG A 283 4.20 -51.22 -19.39
CA ARG A 283 2.84 -51.00 -18.88
C ARG A 283 2.86 -50.53 -17.43
N ALA A 284 1.85 -49.75 -17.07
CA ALA A 284 1.59 -49.35 -15.69
C ALA A 284 1.42 -50.57 -14.76
N PRO A 285 1.75 -50.46 -13.47
CA PRO A 285 1.54 -51.54 -12.53
C PRO A 285 0.04 -51.89 -12.40
N PRO A 286 -0.31 -53.18 -12.31
CA PRO A 286 -1.70 -53.62 -12.29
C PRO A 286 -2.36 -53.32 -10.94
N GLY A 287 -3.57 -52.75 -10.96
CA GLY A 287 -4.32 -52.42 -9.74
C GLY A 287 -4.09 -50.99 -9.28
N VAL A 288 -4.35 -50.72 -8.01
CA VAL A 288 -4.23 -49.37 -7.45
C VAL A 288 -2.84 -49.15 -6.88
N HIS A 289 -2.07 -48.27 -7.51
CA HIS A 289 -0.70 -47.95 -7.10
C HIS A 289 -0.44 -46.46 -7.16
N HIS A 290 0.13 -45.91 -6.09
CA HIS A 290 0.57 -44.51 -6.02
C HIS A 290 2.09 -44.37 -6.13
N TRP A 291 2.84 -45.46 -5.94
CA TRP A 291 4.28 -45.49 -6.11
C TRP A 291 4.65 -46.31 -7.34
N TYR A 292 5.15 -45.65 -8.38
CA TYR A 292 5.53 -46.33 -9.63
C TYR A 292 6.56 -45.52 -10.42
N THR A 293 7.04 -46.10 -11.51
CA THR A 293 8.02 -45.48 -12.41
C THR A 293 7.33 -45.00 -13.68
N VAL A 294 7.60 -43.75 -14.07
CA VAL A 294 7.20 -43.16 -15.36
C VAL A 294 8.44 -42.73 -16.14
N CYS A 295 8.28 -42.71 -17.46
CA CYS A 295 9.32 -42.43 -18.42
C CYS A 295 8.91 -41.19 -19.21
N GLY A 296 9.78 -40.19 -19.29
CA GLY A 296 9.50 -39.04 -20.15
C GLY A 296 9.57 -39.43 -21.62
N THR A 297 8.71 -38.82 -22.42
CA THR A 297 8.67 -38.99 -23.88
C THR A 297 9.33 -37.80 -24.56
N PRO A 298 9.90 -37.97 -25.78
CA PRO A 298 10.50 -36.86 -26.50
C PRO A 298 9.45 -35.81 -26.87
N HIS A 299 9.87 -34.55 -26.98
CA HIS A 299 9.00 -33.50 -27.48
C HIS A 299 8.53 -33.79 -28.91
N GLU A 300 7.22 -33.72 -29.17
CA GLU A 300 6.69 -33.79 -30.54
C GLU A 300 7.21 -32.62 -31.40
N ASN A 301 7.19 -31.41 -30.84
CA ASN A 301 7.73 -30.20 -31.44
C ASN A 301 8.50 -29.37 -30.41
N HIS A 302 9.80 -29.63 -30.30
CA HIS A 302 10.65 -28.95 -29.30
C HIS A 302 10.73 -27.43 -29.53
N ALA A 303 10.72 -26.99 -30.79
CA ALA A 303 10.76 -25.57 -31.12
C ALA A 303 9.51 -24.83 -30.62
N GLU A 304 8.34 -25.46 -30.73
CA GLU A 304 7.08 -24.92 -30.20
C GLU A 304 7.09 -24.87 -28.67
N HIS A 305 7.53 -25.94 -28.00
CA HIS A 305 7.66 -25.96 -26.54
C HIS A 305 8.59 -24.84 -26.03
N ILE A 306 9.76 -24.66 -26.66
CA ILE A 306 10.68 -23.55 -26.35
C ILE A 306 9.97 -22.22 -26.54
N THR A 307 9.31 -22.02 -27.69
CA THR A 307 8.62 -20.76 -28.02
C THR A 307 7.55 -20.41 -26.99
N VAL A 308 6.72 -21.38 -26.59
CA VAL A 308 5.64 -21.18 -25.62
C VAL A 308 6.21 -20.84 -24.24
N VAL A 309 7.16 -21.63 -23.73
CA VAL A 309 7.76 -21.41 -22.40
C VAL A 309 8.48 -20.05 -22.36
N TRP A 310 9.26 -19.72 -23.39
CA TRP A 310 9.94 -18.42 -23.47
C TRP A 310 8.95 -17.26 -23.58
N GLY A 311 7.85 -17.41 -24.31
CA GLY A 311 6.77 -16.43 -24.38
C GLY A 311 6.17 -16.13 -23.01
N PHE A 312 5.87 -17.15 -22.21
CA PHE A 312 5.38 -16.99 -20.84
C PHE A 312 6.45 -16.40 -19.90
N CYS A 313 7.71 -16.80 -20.04
CA CYS A 313 8.81 -16.19 -19.27
C CYS A 313 8.94 -14.69 -19.58
N LEU A 314 8.87 -14.28 -20.85
CA LEU A 314 8.93 -12.87 -21.26
C LEU A 314 7.72 -12.07 -20.77
N LEU A 315 6.53 -12.64 -20.86
CA LEU A 315 5.31 -12.04 -20.33
C LEU A 315 5.41 -11.85 -18.81
N GLY A 316 5.84 -12.88 -18.08
CA GLY A 316 6.06 -12.82 -16.64
C GLY A 316 7.10 -11.78 -16.24
N LEU A 317 8.26 -11.77 -16.91
CA LEU A 317 9.30 -10.74 -16.70
C LEU A 317 8.77 -9.32 -16.96
N THR A 318 7.95 -9.15 -18.01
CA THR A 318 7.33 -7.86 -18.33
C THR A 318 6.37 -7.43 -17.23
N TYR A 319 5.54 -8.35 -16.73
CA TYR A 319 4.61 -8.08 -15.65
C TYR A 319 5.34 -7.68 -14.35
N TYR A 320 6.34 -8.46 -13.94
CA TYR A 320 7.14 -8.15 -12.75
C TYR A 320 7.97 -6.89 -12.92
N TYR A 321 8.48 -6.59 -14.11
CA TYR A 321 9.13 -5.31 -14.38
C TYR A 321 8.17 -4.14 -14.17
N ASN A 322 6.94 -4.23 -14.68
CA ASN A 322 5.94 -3.18 -14.46
C ASN A 322 5.59 -3.04 -12.97
N LEU A 323 5.47 -4.14 -12.23
CA LEU A 323 5.21 -4.08 -10.79
C LEU A 323 6.41 -3.55 -9.99
N LEU A 324 7.63 -3.99 -10.25
CA LEU A 324 8.78 -3.68 -9.39
C LEU A 324 9.52 -2.41 -9.80
N ALA A 325 9.59 -2.13 -11.11
CA ALA A 325 10.33 -0.99 -11.64
C ALA A 325 9.43 0.17 -12.07
N CYS A 326 8.16 -0.09 -12.43
CA CYS A 326 7.23 0.95 -12.87
C CYS A 326 6.13 1.29 -11.85
N SER A 327 5.83 0.40 -10.90
CA SER A 327 4.93 0.73 -9.79
C SER A 327 5.76 1.43 -8.71
N GLY A 328 5.41 2.68 -8.41
CA GLY A 328 6.17 3.54 -7.49
C GLY A 328 7.15 4.52 -8.14
N LEU A 329 7.18 4.65 -9.48
CA LEU A 329 7.75 5.86 -10.08
C LEU A 329 6.78 7.02 -9.81
N ASP A 330 7.10 7.82 -8.79
CA ASP A 330 6.82 9.25 -8.83
C ASP A 330 7.22 9.73 -10.22
N GLU A 331 6.28 10.36 -10.95
CA GLU A 331 6.54 10.90 -12.29
C GLU A 331 7.88 11.64 -12.33
N SER A 332 8.91 11.01 -12.90
CA SER A 332 10.23 11.62 -12.99
C SER A 332 10.16 12.79 -13.98
N THR A 333 10.23 14.01 -13.46
CA THR A 333 11.09 15.13 -13.92
C THR A 333 11.63 15.10 -15.36
N ASN A 334 10.77 14.97 -16.37
CA ASN A 334 11.18 15.21 -17.76
C ASN A 334 10.26 16.12 -18.59
N LYS A 335 9.23 16.71 -18.00
CA LYS A 335 8.58 17.88 -18.61
C LYS A 335 9.30 19.15 -18.12
N LYS A 336 10.35 19.55 -18.83
CA LYS A 336 10.78 20.96 -18.84
C LYS A 336 9.57 21.78 -19.29
N HIS A 337 8.83 22.36 -18.36
CA HIS A 337 7.93 23.46 -18.67
C HIS A 337 8.81 24.59 -19.22
N LYS A 338 8.66 24.87 -20.51
CA LYS A 338 9.11 26.12 -21.09
C LYS A 338 8.28 27.21 -20.42
N THR A 339 8.90 27.97 -19.55
CA THR A 339 8.40 29.29 -19.14
C THR A 339 8.38 30.18 -20.38
N ASN A 340 7.18 30.57 -20.80
CA ASN A 340 6.96 31.81 -21.55
C ASN A 340 6.40 32.84 -20.57
#